data_AF-F2NYQ0-F1
#
_entry.id   AF-F2NYQ0-F1
#
_cell.length_a   1.000
_cell.length_b   1.000
_cell.length_c   1.000
_cell.angle_alpha   90.00
_cell.angle_beta   90.00
_cell.angle_gamma   90.00
#
_symmetry.space_group_name_H-M   'P 1'
#
loop_
_entity.id
_entity.type
_entity.pdbx_description
1 polymer ?
#
loop_
_entity_poly.entity_id
_entity_poly.type
_entity_poly.pdbx_seq_one_letter_code
_entity_poly.pdbx_strand_id
1 'polypeptide(L)'
;MTIDEFKKDYPNLAFVKSKIRIEELGGMKDENFIFDDDTPTLVKNATTVMPLSITDFPGVLKSMSAMEAGVWAVTKCQEQGWEITRDNIESCLSNLEMDF
;
A
#
# COMPACT_ATOMS: atom_id res chain seq x y z
N MET A 1 -2.42 13.64 -2.59
CA MET A 1 -2.68 13.05 -3.92
C MET A 1 -3.98 12.28 -3.88
N THR A 2 -4.79 12.33 -4.94
CA THR A 2 -5.98 11.48 -5.10
C THR A 2 -5.59 10.11 -5.67
N ILE A 3 -6.46 9.10 -5.56
CA ILE A 3 -6.19 7.76 -6.14
C ILE A 3 -5.99 7.84 -7.67
N ASP A 4 -6.72 8.71 -8.37
CA ASP A 4 -6.60 8.85 -9.83
C ASP A 4 -5.27 9.49 -10.24
N GLU A 5 -4.81 10.50 -9.49
CA GLU A 5 -3.47 11.07 -9.67
C GLU A 5 -2.39 10.02 -9.39
N PHE A 6 -2.55 9.24 -8.32
CA PHE A 6 -1.62 8.16 -8.00
C PHE A 6 -1.53 7.13 -9.12
N LYS A 7 -2.66 6.68 -9.67
CA LYS A 7 -2.68 5.72 -10.77
C LYS A 7 -2.01 6.25 -12.04
N LYS A 8 -1.98 7.57 -12.23
CA LYS A 8 -1.29 8.22 -13.34
C LYS A 8 0.22 8.30 -13.11
N ASP A 9 0.64 8.65 -11.90
CA ASP A 9 2.04 8.85 -11.55
C ASP A 9 2.78 7.53 -11.28
N TYR A 10 2.06 6.54 -10.74
CA TYR A 10 2.56 5.21 -10.40
C TYR A 10 1.67 4.10 -10.99
N PRO A 11 1.54 4.01 -12.33
CA PRO A 11 0.60 3.10 -12.98
C PRO A 11 0.88 1.61 -12.73
N ASN A 12 2.11 1.30 -12.31
CA ASN A 12 2.59 -0.04 -12.06
C ASN A 12 2.69 -0.38 -10.57
N LEU A 13 2.27 0.51 -9.66
CA LEU A 13 2.30 0.25 -8.22
C LEU A 13 0.87 0.03 -7.71
N ALA A 14 0.67 -1.06 -6.98
CA ALA A 14 -0.60 -1.37 -6.34
C ALA A 14 -0.36 -1.73 -4.87
N PHE A 15 -1.27 -1.31 -4.01
CA PHE A 15 -1.31 -1.69 -2.61
C PHE A 15 -2.39 -2.73 -2.38
N VAL A 16 -2.09 -3.75 -1.57
CA VAL A 16 -3.04 -4.80 -1.21
C VAL A 16 -2.93 -5.10 0.27
N LYS A 17 -4.05 -5.44 0.92
CA LYS A 17 -4.01 -5.95 2.29
C LYS A 17 -3.40 -7.35 2.29
N SER A 18 -2.64 -7.69 3.31
CA SER A 18 -2.12 -9.05 3.51
C SER A 18 -2.44 -9.57 4.91
N LYS A 19 -2.79 -10.86 5.00
CA LYS A 19 -3.06 -11.58 6.25
C LYS A 19 -1.81 -11.74 7.13
N ILE A 20 -0.64 -11.72 6.51
CA ILE A 20 0.66 -11.87 7.14
C ILE A 20 1.60 -10.76 6.68
N ARG A 21 2.68 -10.54 7.43
CA ARG A 21 3.81 -9.74 6.96
C ARG A 21 4.55 -10.49 5.86
N ILE A 22 4.74 -9.83 4.73
CA ILE A 22 5.40 -10.39 3.55
C ILE A 22 6.62 -9.52 3.29
N GLU A 23 7.82 -9.99 3.62
CA GLU A 23 9.07 -9.18 3.63
C GLU A 23 9.56 -8.77 2.22
N GLU A 24 9.19 -9.52 1.19
CA GLU A 24 9.56 -9.20 -0.20
C GLU A 24 8.38 -8.57 -0.95
N LEU A 25 8.67 -7.65 -1.87
CA LEU A 25 7.67 -7.22 -2.84
C LEU A 25 7.30 -8.43 -3.70
N GLY A 26 6.06 -8.88 -3.57
CA GLY A 26 5.61 -10.14 -4.13
C GLY A 26 5.27 -10.06 -5.62
N GLY A 27 5.28 -11.23 -6.26
CA GLY A 27 4.56 -11.44 -7.51
C GLY A 27 3.04 -11.53 -7.29
N MET A 28 2.28 -11.40 -8.38
CA MET A 28 0.82 -11.54 -8.43
C MET A 28 0.18 -12.58 -7.49
N LYS A 29 -1.02 -12.25 -6.98
CA LYS A 29 -1.98 -13.14 -6.28
C LYS A 29 -1.32 -14.11 -5.30
N ASP A 30 -1.05 -13.61 -4.11
CA ASP A 30 -0.77 -14.42 -2.93
C ASP A 30 -2.10 -14.83 -2.27
N GLU A 31 -2.19 -16.06 -1.73
CA GLU A 31 -3.36 -16.52 -0.96
C GLU A 31 -3.59 -15.74 0.34
N ASN A 32 -2.54 -15.04 0.78
CA ASN A 32 -2.55 -14.14 1.91
C ASN A 32 -3.07 -12.75 1.55
N PHE A 33 -3.25 -12.41 0.27
CA PHE A 33 -3.81 -11.11 -0.10
C PHE A 33 -5.31 -11.04 0.15
N ILE A 34 -5.75 -9.84 0.54
CA ILE A 34 -7.15 -9.45 0.67
C ILE A 34 -7.33 -8.27 -0.29
N PHE A 35 -8.24 -8.44 -1.25
CA PHE A 35 -8.51 -7.45 -2.29
C PHE A 35 -9.68 -6.59 -1.87
N ASP A 36 -9.46 -5.28 -1.76
CA ASP A 36 -10.51 -4.28 -1.64
C ASP A 36 -11.13 -4.00 -3.02
N ASP A 37 -12.35 -3.43 -3.06
CA ASP A 37 -13.09 -3.15 -4.30
C ASP A 37 -12.35 -2.21 -5.26
N ASP A 38 -11.47 -1.36 -4.74
CA ASP A 38 -10.66 -0.40 -5.48
C ASP A 38 -9.28 -0.94 -5.89
N THR A 39 -8.97 -2.20 -5.55
CA THR A 39 -7.70 -2.83 -5.93
C THR A 39 -7.62 -2.93 -7.45
N PRO A 40 -6.57 -2.38 -8.10
CA PRO A 40 -6.46 -2.44 -9.55
C PRO A 40 -6.25 -3.87 -10.04
N THR A 41 -6.53 -4.09 -11.33
CA THR A 41 -6.16 -5.36 -11.97
C THR A 41 -4.65 -5.49 -11.94
N LEU A 42 -4.16 -6.45 -11.15
CA LEU A 42 -2.74 -6.78 -11.12
C LEU A 42 -2.38 -7.42 -12.47
N VAL A 43 -1.21 -7.09 -13.03
CA VAL A 43 -0.65 -7.71 -14.25
C VAL A 43 0.71 -8.33 -13.94
N LYS A 44 0.89 -9.61 -14.29
CA LYS A 44 2.11 -10.37 -13.96
C LYS A 44 3.32 -9.71 -14.59
N ASN A 45 4.39 -9.55 -13.83
CA ASN A 45 5.65 -8.93 -14.26
C ASN A 45 5.54 -7.46 -14.74
N ALA A 46 4.39 -6.81 -14.53
CA ALA A 46 4.16 -5.41 -14.86
C ALA A 46 3.73 -4.59 -13.65
N THR A 47 2.93 -5.19 -12.74
CA THR A 47 2.52 -4.57 -11.49
C THR A 47 3.44 -4.98 -10.35
N THR A 48 4.05 -3.98 -9.71
CA THR A 48 4.68 -4.11 -8.40
C THR A 48 3.59 -4.04 -7.34
N VAL A 49 3.48 -5.09 -6.53
CA VAL A 49 2.49 -5.18 -5.46
C VAL A 49 3.19 -4.90 -4.14
N MET A 50 2.69 -3.92 -3.40
CA MET A 50 3.12 -3.62 -2.04
C MET A 50 2.08 -4.14 -1.05
N PRO A 51 2.34 -5.29 -0.40
CA PRO A 51 1.45 -5.83 0.61
C PRO A 51 1.54 -5.04 1.92
N LEU A 52 0.38 -4.69 2.47
CA LEU A 52 0.23 -4.02 3.76
C LEU A 52 -0.37 -5.00 4.75
N SER A 53 0.40 -5.37 5.78
CA SER A 53 -0.02 -6.36 6.79
C SER A 53 -1.15 -5.82 7.65
N ILE A 54 -2.28 -6.53 7.69
CA ILE A 54 -3.38 -6.21 8.62
C ILE A 54 -3.01 -6.45 10.09
N THR A 55 -1.90 -7.15 10.35
CA THR A 55 -1.37 -7.33 11.70
C THR A 55 -0.50 -6.15 12.12
N ASP A 56 0.17 -5.51 11.17
CA ASP A 56 1.09 -4.40 11.43
C ASP A 56 0.35 -3.06 11.45
N PHE A 57 -0.72 -2.93 10.64
CA PHE A 57 -1.53 -1.70 10.52
C PHE A 57 -3.04 -1.98 10.69
N PRO A 58 -3.47 -2.57 11.83
CA PRO A 58 -4.84 -3.02 12.01
C PRO A 58 -5.88 -1.88 12.03
N GLY A 59 -5.60 -0.76 12.68
CA GLY A 59 -6.48 0.41 12.76
C GLY A 59 -6.65 1.10 11.41
N VAL A 60 -5.54 1.32 10.71
CA VAL A 60 -5.53 1.89 9.36
C VAL A 60 -6.32 1.00 8.40
N LEU A 61 -5.96 -0.28 8.28
CA LEU A 61 -6.54 -1.18 7.27
C LEU A 61 -7.95 -1.68 7.60
N LYS A 62 -8.44 -1.41 8.81
CA LYS A 62 -9.85 -1.53 9.17
C LYS A 62 -10.68 -0.31 8.75
N SER A 63 -10.05 0.86 8.69
CA SER A 63 -10.72 2.14 8.45
C SER A 63 -10.71 2.58 6.99
N MET A 64 -9.76 2.10 6.19
CA MET A 64 -9.62 2.44 4.77
C MET A 64 -9.13 1.24 3.93
N SER A 65 -9.19 1.37 2.60
CA SER A 65 -8.62 0.37 1.68
C SER A 65 -7.09 0.40 1.73
N ALA A 66 -6.43 -0.67 1.26
CA ALA A 66 -4.97 -0.65 1.11
C ALA A 66 -4.51 0.42 0.11
N MET A 67 -5.29 0.68 -0.93
CA MET A 67 -5.00 1.74 -1.90
C MET A 67 -5.07 3.13 -1.26
N GLU A 68 -6.10 3.41 -0.47
CA GLU A 68 -6.22 4.67 0.26
C GLU A 68 -5.04 4.88 1.23
N ALA A 69 -4.72 3.85 2.03
CA ALA A 69 -3.59 3.89 2.96
C ALA A 69 -2.26 4.12 2.23
N GLY A 70 -2.02 3.37 1.15
CA GLY A 70 -0.80 3.49 0.36
C GLY A 70 -0.65 4.85 -0.33
N VAL A 71 -1.73 5.39 -0.90
CA VAL A 71 -1.75 6.73 -1.51
C VAL A 71 -1.49 7.82 -0.48
N TRP A 72 -2.07 7.69 0.71
CA TRP A 72 -1.78 8.58 1.82
C TRP A 72 -0.30 8.53 2.19
N ALA A 73 0.28 7.34 2.34
CA ALA A 73 1.68 7.17 2.70
C ALA A 73 2.64 7.71 1.63
N VAL A 74 2.34 7.48 0.35
CA VAL A 74 3.07 8.05 -0.79
C VAL A 74 3.02 9.58 -0.76
N THR A 75 1.84 10.15 -0.50
CA THR A 75 1.69 11.60 -0.36
C THR A 75 2.58 12.11 0.78
N LYS A 76 2.63 11.42 1.92
CA LYS A 76 3.50 11.80 3.05
C LYS A 76 4.97 11.66 2.77
N CYS A 77 5.39 10.64 2.02
CA CYS A 77 6.76 10.52 1.57
C CYS A 77 7.13 11.71 0.67
N GLN A 78 6.28 12.06 -0.30
CA GLN A 78 6.52 13.19 -1.21
C GLN A 78 6.60 14.53 -0.48
N GLU A 79 5.68 14.80 0.47
CA GLU A 79 5.69 16.01 1.30
C GLU A 79 7.00 16.16 2.10
N GLN A 80 7.60 15.04 2.51
CA GLN A 80 8.84 15.00 3.27
C GLN A 80 10.11 14.89 2.40
N GLY A 81 9.95 14.80 1.07
CA GLY A 81 11.05 14.59 0.13
C GLY A 81 11.69 13.20 0.26
N TRP A 82 10.96 12.21 0.79
CA TRP A 82 11.42 10.83 0.93
C TRP A 82 11.18 10.03 -0.35
N GLU A 83 12.10 9.12 -0.64
CA GLU A 83 11.93 8.16 -1.73
C GLU A 83 10.75 7.22 -1.43
N ILE A 84 10.05 6.80 -2.49
CA ILE A 84 8.91 5.87 -2.40
C ILE A 84 9.45 4.44 -2.30
N THR A 85 9.93 4.10 -1.11
CA THR A 85 10.38 2.76 -0.75
C THR A 85 9.39 2.13 0.21
N ARG A 86 9.47 0.80 0.33
CA ARG A 86 8.67 0.05 1.30
C ARG A 86 8.86 0.59 2.71
N ASP A 87 10.10 0.75 3.15
CA ASP A 87 10.42 1.16 4.52
C ASP A 87 9.85 2.55 4.85
N ASN A 88 9.93 3.49 3.91
CA ASN A 88 9.39 4.83 4.10
C ASN A 88 7.86 4.83 4.12
N ILE A 89 7.22 4.00 3.28
CA ILE A 89 5.77 3.82 3.30
C ILE A 89 5.32 3.19 4.61
N GLU A 90 5.95 2.09 5.02
CA GLU A 90 5.65 1.43 6.30
C GLU A 90 5.88 2.38 7.48
N SER A 91 6.93 3.21 7.45
CA SER A 91 7.18 4.22 8.48
C SER A 91 6.06 5.29 8.54
N CYS A 92 5.60 5.77 7.39
CA CYS A 92 4.44 6.68 7.34
C CYS A 92 3.20 6.01 7.92
N LEU A 93 2.92 4.76 7.53
CA LEU A 93 1.76 4.01 8.00
C LEU A 93 1.85 3.69 9.49
N SER A 94 3.02 3.40 10.04
CA SER A 94 3.21 3.22 11.48
C SER A 94 2.88 4.48 12.26
N ASN A 95 3.26 5.65 11.76
CA ASN A 95 2.89 6.92 12.39
C ASN A 95 1.37 7.14 12.32
N LEU A 96 0.73 6.82 11.19
CA LEU A 96 -0.72 6.91 11.06
C LEU A 96 -1.46 5.92 11.98
N GLU A 97 -0.93 4.71 12.13
CA GLU A 97 -1.50 3.67 13.00
C GLU A 97 -1.50 4.09 14.47
N MET A 98 -0.53 4.91 14.91
CA MET A 98 -0.51 5.45 16.27
C MET A 98 -1.66 6.42 16.57
N ASP A 99 -2.33 6.96 15.54
CA ASP A 99 -3.47 7.87 15.67
C ASP A 99 -4.82 7.14 15.72
N PHE A 100 -4.84 5.80 15.60
CA PHE A 100 -6.04 4.94 15.68
C PHE A 100 -6.18 4.24 17.04
#